data_AF-A0A285TGS0-F1
#
_entry.id   AF-A0A285TGS0-F1
#
_cell.length_a   1.000
_cell.length_b   1.000
_cell.length_c   1.000
_cell.angle_alpha   90.00
_cell.angle_beta   90.00
_cell.angle_gamma   90.00
#
_symmetry.space_group_name_H-M   'P 1'
#
loop_
_entity.id
_entity.type
_entity.pdbx_description
1 polymer ?
#
loop_
_entity_poly.entity_id
_entity_poly.type
_entity_poly.pdbx_seq_one_letter_code
_entity_poly.pdbx_strand_id
1 'polypeptide(L)'
;MSISNFMDQPAIRDAFKQYTGKISLPFNLQEQELLAPPTSEYSSAVGIAFDYLVRFRLTRDVMQNLPSSPVVVHEEQWVAENAVQMMPDIPQYARHYDKWFNWITAARRLFNDYINGNENDIARVVKCCQYLGNMDMLARRGEFNPFFKARDCIQDELLTLNANFDPVRLFNPKAEVVLNPAMVAGPLVEGADGDLFIDDTLYEMKTTRKLGYSSATLREMVGLKILSDIEGIYVADRQRITPKIDKFAVYFARFDALATWHIDEIFPDGGYQKFAEVCWKHLPSTEQSISPSL
;
A
#
# COMPACT_ATOMS: atom_id res chain seq x y z
N MET A 1 9.38 8.81 14.08
CA MET A 1 8.09 9.43 13.85
C MET A 1 7.55 8.92 12.53
N SER A 2 6.43 8.19 12.49
CA SER A 2 5.81 7.72 11.24
C SER A 2 5.49 8.85 10.25
N ILE A 3 5.33 8.53 8.96
CA ILE A 3 4.92 9.51 7.93
C ILE A 3 3.62 10.22 8.30
N SER A 4 2.61 9.51 8.81
CA SER A 4 1.36 10.10 9.29
C SER A 4 1.60 11.11 10.39
N ASN A 5 2.42 10.76 11.39
CA ASN A 5 2.75 11.65 12.51
C ASN A 5 3.54 12.87 12.06
N PHE A 6 4.46 12.70 11.09
CA PHE A 6 5.20 13.80 10.48
C PHE A 6 4.26 14.76 9.73
N MET A 7 3.39 14.23 8.88
CA MET A 7 2.43 15.02 8.10
C MET A 7 1.33 15.66 8.95
N ASP A 8 1.15 15.22 10.20
CA ASP A 8 0.21 15.79 11.16
C ASP A 8 0.80 16.85 12.09
N GLN A 9 2.10 17.14 11.99
CA GLN A 9 2.71 18.27 12.70
C GLN A 9 1.98 19.59 12.36
N PRO A 10 1.75 20.50 13.33
CA PRO A 10 1.00 21.73 13.10
C PRO A 10 1.53 22.57 11.93
N ALA A 11 2.85 22.79 11.87
CA ALA A 11 3.49 23.57 10.80
C ALA A 11 3.26 22.95 9.40
N ILE A 12 3.34 21.62 9.30
CA ILE A 12 3.10 20.89 8.04
C ILE A 12 1.64 20.96 7.65
N ARG A 13 0.72 20.78 8.60
CA ARG A 13 -0.72 20.87 8.33
C ARG A 13 -1.14 22.26 7.86
N ASP A 14 -0.57 23.30 8.46
CA ASP A 14 -0.90 24.67 8.11
C ASP A 14 -0.29 25.07 6.76
N ALA A 15 0.95 24.65 6.46
CA ALA A 15 1.54 24.80 5.14
C ALA A 15 0.74 24.03 4.07
N PHE A 16 0.28 22.82 4.37
CA PHE A 16 -0.56 22.06 3.45
C PHE A 16 -1.84 22.86 3.11
N LYS A 17 -2.59 23.31 4.11
CA LYS A 17 -3.80 24.14 3.89
C LYS A 17 -3.50 25.42 3.11
N GLN A 18 -2.36 26.05 3.37
CA GLN A 18 -1.96 27.30 2.72
C GLN A 18 -1.69 27.11 1.22
N TYR A 19 -1.07 26.00 0.83
CA TYR A 19 -0.63 25.77 -0.54
C TYR A 19 -1.54 24.85 -1.35
N THR A 20 -2.49 24.15 -0.71
CA THR A 20 -3.47 23.35 -1.43
C THR A 20 -4.62 24.17 -1.99
N GLY A 21 -5.05 23.81 -3.20
CA GLY A 21 -6.28 24.31 -3.81
C GLY A 21 -7.54 23.72 -3.18
N LYS A 22 -8.69 24.08 -3.75
CA LYS A 22 -9.98 23.51 -3.33
C LYS A 22 -10.15 22.13 -3.99
N ILE A 23 -9.73 21.09 -3.28
CA ILE A 23 -9.84 19.71 -3.76
C ILE A 23 -11.25 19.21 -3.46
N SER A 24 -11.88 18.59 -4.46
CA SER A 24 -13.13 17.85 -4.30
C SER A 24 -12.99 16.45 -4.84
N LEU A 25 -13.82 15.52 -4.34
CA LEU A 25 -14.03 14.26 -5.03
C LEU A 25 -14.52 14.54 -6.46
N PRO A 26 -13.98 13.84 -7.47
CA PRO A 26 -14.55 13.86 -8.80
C PRO A 26 -16.07 13.64 -8.75
N PHE A 27 -16.83 14.45 -9.49
CA PHE A 27 -18.29 14.48 -9.40
C PHE A 27 -18.93 13.11 -9.66
N ASN A 28 -18.36 12.34 -10.60
CA ASN A 28 -18.77 10.98 -10.96
C ASN A 28 -18.64 9.95 -9.82
N LEU A 29 -18.00 10.31 -8.70
CA LEU A 29 -17.87 9.46 -7.52
C LEU A 29 -18.88 9.78 -6.42
N GLN A 30 -19.64 10.86 -6.53
CA GLN A 30 -20.58 11.26 -5.46
C GLN A 30 -21.85 10.38 -5.43
N GLU A 31 -22.11 9.63 -6.49
CA GLU A 31 -23.33 8.83 -6.68
C GLU A 31 -23.06 7.31 -6.79
N GLN A 32 -21.83 6.85 -6.52
CA GLN A 32 -21.51 5.43 -6.65
C GLN A 32 -22.15 4.61 -5.52
N GLU A 33 -22.73 3.46 -5.90
CA GLU A 33 -23.38 2.53 -4.99
C GLU A 33 -22.36 1.66 -4.24
N LEU A 34 -22.72 1.26 -3.02
CA LEU A 34 -21.92 0.33 -2.23
C LEU A 34 -22.12 -1.10 -2.76
N LEU A 35 -21.15 -1.59 -3.53
CA LEU A 35 -21.20 -2.90 -4.19
C LEU A 35 -20.86 -4.07 -3.26
N ALA A 36 -20.02 -3.83 -2.26
CA ALA A 36 -19.60 -4.84 -1.29
C ALA A 36 -19.80 -4.31 0.14
N PRO A 37 -21.00 -4.45 0.73
CA PRO A 37 -21.23 -3.99 2.09
C PRO A 37 -20.35 -4.75 3.09
N PRO A 38 -19.87 -4.09 4.16
CA PRO A 38 -19.10 -4.74 5.21
C PRO A 38 -19.91 -5.88 5.84
N THR A 39 -19.32 -7.08 5.90
CA THR A 39 -19.97 -8.26 6.52
C THR A 39 -19.62 -8.40 8.01
N SER A 40 -18.66 -7.59 8.48
CA SER A 40 -18.16 -7.64 9.86
C SER A 40 -17.63 -6.30 10.36
N GLU A 41 -17.25 -6.26 11.64
CA GLU A 41 -16.54 -5.13 12.25
C GLU A 41 -15.03 -5.15 11.95
N TYR A 42 -14.53 -6.18 11.28
CA TYR A 42 -13.10 -6.40 11.00
C TYR A 42 -12.57 -5.60 9.80
N SER A 43 -13.04 -4.35 9.61
CA SER A 43 -12.68 -3.55 8.42
C SER A 43 -11.18 -3.33 8.26
N SER A 44 -10.43 -3.19 9.35
CA SER A 44 -8.96 -3.10 9.30
C SER A 44 -8.32 -4.39 8.76
N ALA A 45 -8.80 -5.55 9.17
CA ALA A 45 -8.27 -6.83 8.72
C ALA A 45 -8.65 -7.11 7.25
N VAL A 46 -9.86 -6.72 6.85
CA VAL A 46 -10.28 -6.75 5.44
C VAL A 46 -9.38 -5.85 4.60
N GLY A 47 -9.08 -4.62 5.05
CA GLY A 47 -8.19 -3.70 4.33
C GLY A 47 -6.80 -4.29 4.06
N ILE A 48 -6.14 -4.81 5.10
CA ILE A 48 -4.79 -5.39 4.96
C ILE A 48 -4.80 -6.63 4.06
N ALA A 49 -5.78 -7.52 4.24
CA ALA A 49 -5.89 -8.70 3.39
C ALA A 49 -6.24 -8.33 1.94
N PHE A 50 -7.04 -7.28 1.73
CA PHE A 50 -7.38 -6.80 0.40
C PHE A 50 -6.19 -6.17 -0.32
N ASP A 51 -5.31 -5.47 0.39
CA ASP A 51 -4.07 -4.93 -0.17
C ASP A 51 -3.17 -6.06 -0.74
N TYR A 52 -2.95 -7.15 0.01
CA TYR A 52 -2.28 -8.35 -0.55
C TYR A 52 -3.01 -8.93 -1.77
N LEU A 53 -4.35 -9.01 -1.72
CA LEU A 53 -5.14 -9.51 -2.82
C LEU A 53 -5.00 -8.64 -4.08
N VAL A 54 -4.96 -7.32 -3.94
CA VAL A 54 -4.73 -6.36 -5.04
C VAL A 54 -3.40 -6.65 -5.71
N ARG A 55 -2.31 -6.80 -4.93
CA ARG A 55 -0.98 -7.13 -5.45
C ARG A 55 -1.00 -8.44 -6.24
N PHE A 56 -1.70 -9.45 -5.71
CA PHE A 56 -1.78 -10.77 -6.34
C PHE A 56 -2.55 -10.73 -7.65
N ARG A 57 -3.73 -10.09 -7.62
CA ARG A 57 -4.59 -9.91 -8.80
C ARG A 57 -3.92 -9.08 -9.87
N LEU A 58 -3.32 -7.95 -9.51
CA LEU A 58 -2.63 -7.08 -10.45
C LEU A 58 -1.47 -7.81 -11.14
N THR A 59 -0.62 -8.50 -10.37
CA THR A 59 0.51 -9.26 -10.93
C THR A 59 0.02 -10.33 -11.89
N ARG A 60 -0.96 -11.15 -11.47
CA ARG A 60 -1.54 -12.19 -12.31
C ARG A 60 -2.12 -11.61 -13.60
N ASP A 61 -2.98 -10.60 -13.48
CA ASP A 61 -3.75 -10.08 -14.61
C ASP A 61 -2.84 -9.33 -15.59
N VAL A 62 -1.79 -8.65 -15.12
CA VAL A 62 -0.75 -8.07 -15.99
C VAL A 62 0.04 -9.17 -16.69
N MET A 63 0.54 -10.18 -15.98
CA MET A 63 1.33 -11.25 -16.59
C MET A 63 0.55 -12.11 -17.58
N GLN A 64 -0.74 -12.38 -17.29
CA GLN A 64 -1.58 -13.27 -18.11
C GLN A 64 -2.32 -12.54 -19.23
N ASN A 65 -2.85 -11.33 -18.99
CA ASN A 65 -3.65 -10.63 -19.99
C ASN A 65 -2.83 -9.70 -20.87
N LEU A 66 -1.59 -9.39 -20.48
CA LEU A 66 -0.68 -8.50 -21.22
C LEU A 66 0.68 -9.16 -21.50
N PRO A 67 0.76 -10.40 -22.05
CA PRO A 67 2.02 -11.15 -22.15
C PRO A 67 3.05 -10.56 -23.14
N SER A 68 2.62 -9.67 -24.03
CA SER A 68 3.49 -8.93 -24.95
C SER A 68 3.65 -7.45 -24.56
N SER A 69 3.14 -7.06 -23.40
CA SER A 69 3.25 -5.70 -22.91
C SER A 69 4.66 -5.41 -22.40
N PRO A 70 5.18 -4.20 -22.60
CA PRO A 70 6.44 -3.77 -22.00
C PRO A 70 6.34 -3.53 -20.48
N VAL A 71 5.17 -3.77 -19.86
CA VAL A 71 4.95 -3.55 -18.42
C VAL A 71 5.86 -4.47 -17.61
N VAL A 72 6.69 -3.86 -16.77
CA VAL A 72 7.50 -4.56 -15.76
C VAL A 72 6.81 -4.45 -14.41
N VAL A 73 6.63 -5.59 -13.74
CA VAL A 73 6.11 -5.64 -12.37
C VAL A 73 7.27 -5.88 -11.42
N HIS A 74 7.53 -4.90 -10.56
CA HIS A 74 8.51 -4.96 -9.50
C HIS A 74 7.83 -5.36 -8.20
N GLU A 75 8.33 -6.43 -7.60
CA GLU A 75 7.90 -6.93 -6.31
C GLU A 75 9.07 -6.89 -5.33
N GLU A 76 8.86 -6.26 -4.18
CA GLU A 76 9.74 -6.34 -3.03
C GLU A 76 9.31 -7.46 -2.07
N GLN A 77 10.19 -7.78 -1.13
CA GLN A 77 9.86 -8.72 -0.06
C GLN A 77 8.59 -8.30 0.68
N TRP A 78 7.68 -9.23 0.95
CA TRP A 78 6.44 -8.92 1.66
C TRP A 78 6.73 -8.47 3.09
N VAL A 79 5.92 -7.55 3.61
CA VAL A 79 5.99 -7.15 5.02
C VAL A 79 5.83 -8.38 5.93
N ALA A 80 4.96 -9.31 5.58
CA ALA A 80 4.78 -10.59 6.28
C ALA A 80 6.05 -11.47 6.28
N GLU A 81 6.85 -11.44 5.21
CA GLU A 81 8.12 -12.18 5.12
C GLU A 81 9.19 -11.55 6.01
N ASN A 82 9.28 -10.21 6.05
CA ASN A 82 10.16 -9.52 6.98
C ASN A 82 9.75 -9.81 8.43
N ALA A 83 8.45 -9.73 8.71
CA ALA A 83 7.91 -9.92 10.04
C ALA A 83 8.21 -11.32 10.61
N VAL A 84 8.13 -12.38 9.79
CA VAL A 84 8.45 -13.73 10.29
C VAL A 84 9.93 -13.90 10.63
N GLN A 85 10.83 -13.20 9.95
CA GLN A 85 12.27 -13.22 10.26
C GLN A 85 12.60 -12.55 11.60
N MET A 86 11.75 -11.63 12.07
CA MET A 86 11.93 -10.97 13.37
C MET A 86 11.47 -11.84 14.56
N MET A 87 10.69 -12.91 14.33
CA MET A 87 10.12 -13.71 15.42
C MET A 87 11.16 -14.32 16.38
N PRO A 88 12.32 -14.85 15.93
CA PRO A 88 13.31 -15.43 16.82
C PRO A 88 13.82 -14.44 17.88
N ASP A 89 13.87 -13.15 17.53
CA ASP A 89 14.35 -12.07 18.41
C ASP A 89 13.27 -11.57 19.39
N ILE A 90 12.04 -12.07 19.27
CA ILE A 90 10.91 -11.69 20.12
C ILE A 90 10.57 -12.90 21.00
N PRO A 91 10.99 -12.92 22.30
CA PRO A 91 10.87 -14.11 23.15
C PRO A 91 9.47 -14.72 23.22
N GLN A 92 8.42 -13.89 23.15
CA GLN A 92 7.04 -14.35 23.19
C GLN A 92 6.60 -15.13 21.92
N TYR A 93 7.29 -14.94 20.79
CA TYR A 93 6.94 -15.51 19.49
C TYR A 93 7.97 -16.48 18.92
N ALA A 94 9.21 -16.49 19.43
CA ALA A 94 10.30 -17.33 18.94
C ALA A 94 9.90 -18.81 18.76
N ARG A 95 9.15 -19.39 19.72
CA ARG A 95 8.67 -20.78 19.66
C ARG A 95 7.70 -21.08 18.49
N HIS A 96 7.18 -20.05 17.83
CA HIS A 96 6.25 -20.16 16.72
C HIS A 96 6.92 -19.94 15.35
N TYR A 97 8.23 -19.64 15.32
CA TYR A 97 8.98 -19.33 14.11
C TYR A 97 8.83 -20.41 13.04
N ASP A 98 9.21 -21.66 13.32
CA ASP A 98 9.19 -22.74 12.32
C ASP A 98 7.80 -22.92 11.69
N LYS A 99 6.75 -22.84 12.50
CA LYS A 99 5.36 -22.95 12.02
C LYS A 99 5.06 -21.83 11.02
N TRP A 100 5.35 -20.58 11.39
CA TRP A 100 4.99 -19.42 10.58
C TRP A 100 5.92 -19.22 9.39
N PHE A 101 7.20 -19.56 9.51
CA PHE A 101 8.15 -19.58 8.41
C PHE A 101 7.71 -20.58 7.32
N ASN A 102 7.29 -21.78 7.72
CA ASN A 102 6.72 -22.76 6.81
C ASN A 102 5.41 -22.26 6.15
N TRP A 103 4.55 -21.59 6.91
CA TRP A 103 3.33 -20.98 6.38
C TRP A 103 3.62 -19.89 5.35
N ILE A 104 4.55 -18.98 5.63
CA ILE A 104 4.96 -17.92 4.72
C ILE A 104 5.61 -18.50 3.45
N THR A 105 6.44 -19.52 3.60
CA THR A 105 7.02 -20.24 2.45
C THR A 105 5.93 -20.88 1.59
N ALA A 106 4.91 -21.50 2.20
CA ALA A 106 3.77 -22.06 1.49
C ALA A 106 2.89 -20.98 0.83
N ALA A 107 2.72 -19.82 1.47
CA ALA A 107 2.01 -18.66 0.93
C ALA A 107 2.71 -18.13 -0.33
N ARG A 108 4.05 -18.03 -0.31
CA ARG A 108 4.85 -17.63 -1.47
C ARG A 108 4.69 -18.60 -2.64
N ARG A 109 4.68 -19.91 -2.36
CA ARG A 109 4.39 -20.93 -3.40
C ARG A 109 2.98 -20.78 -3.97
N LEU A 110 1.98 -20.61 -3.11
CA LEU A 110 0.59 -20.40 -3.54
C LEU A 110 0.45 -19.17 -4.44
N PHE A 111 1.10 -18.07 -4.08
CA PHE A 111 1.14 -16.85 -4.90
C PHE A 111 1.79 -17.12 -6.27
N ASN A 112 2.95 -17.77 -6.29
CA ASN A 112 3.64 -18.12 -7.55
C ASN A 112 2.77 -19.03 -8.42
N ASP A 113 2.10 -20.03 -7.83
CA ASP A 113 1.16 -20.88 -8.55
C ASP A 113 -0.02 -20.07 -9.09
N TYR A 114 -0.52 -19.11 -8.31
CA TYR A 114 -1.65 -18.26 -8.69
C TYR A 114 -1.32 -17.34 -9.88
N ILE A 115 -0.20 -16.62 -9.83
CA ILE A 115 0.20 -15.69 -10.91
C ILE A 115 0.55 -16.44 -12.20
N ASN A 116 1.06 -17.66 -12.10
CA ASN A 116 1.34 -18.52 -13.25
C ASN A 116 0.11 -19.28 -13.77
N GLY A 117 -1.05 -19.15 -13.12
CA GLY A 117 -2.31 -19.79 -13.53
C GLY A 117 -2.43 -21.27 -13.13
N ASN A 118 -1.48 -21.78 -12.35
CA ASN A 118 -1.49 -23.14 -11.79
C ASN A 118 -2.43 -23.27 -10.57
N GLU A 119 -2.79 -22.14 -9.95
CA GLU A 119 -3.82 -22.06 -8.90
C GLU A 119 -4.97 -21.15 -9.35
N ASN A 120 -6.19 -21.66 -9.21
CA ASN A 120 -7.43 -20.96 -9.59
C ASN A 120 -8.46 -20.93 -8.46
N ASP A 121 -8.19 -21.59 -7.33
CA ASP A 121 -9.03 -21.49 -6.13
C ASP A 121 -8.80 -20.13 -5.44
N ILE A 122 -9.60 -19.15 -5.83
CA ILE A 122 -9.57 -17.82 -5.24
C ILE A 122 -9.90 -17.83 -3.74
N ALA A 123 -10.72 -18.77 -3.26
CA ALA A 123 -11.06 -18.88 -1.85
C ALA A 123 -9.82 -19.22 -1.01
N ARG A 124 -8.95 -20.10 -1.53
CA ARG A 124 -7.66 -20.41 -0.92
C ARG A 124 -6.72 -19.21 -0.92
N VAL A 125 -6.69 -18.42 -2.00
CA VAL A 125 -5.85 -17.21 -2.12
C VAL A 125 -6.29 -16.13 -1.13
N VAL A 126 -7.58 -15.80 -1.04
CA VAL A 126 -8.05 -14.78 -0.08
C VAL A 126 -7.84 -15.22 1.37
N LYS A 127 -7.94 -16.52 1.65
CA LYS A 127 -7.61 -17.07 2.97
C LYS A 127 -6.14 -16.87 3.29
N CYS A 128 -5.25 -17.12 2.33
CA CYS A 128 -3.83 -16.83 2.45
C CYS A 128 -3.56 -15.34 2.74
N CYS A 129 -4.24 -14.43 2.05
CA CYS A 129 -4.12 -12.98 2.28
C CYS A 129 -4.47 -12.58 3.72
N GLN A 130 -5.44 -13.25 4.36
CA GLN A 130 -5.73 -13.02 5.78
C GLN A 130 -4.57 -13.44 6.70
N TYR A 131 -3.88 -14.54 6.41
CA TYR A 131 -2.71 -14.98 7.18
C TYR A 131 -1.53 -14.01 7.00
N LEU A 132 -1.30 -13.53 5.77
CA LEU A 132 -0.30 -12.49 5.49
C LEU A 132 -0.61 -11.22 6.29
N GLY A 133 -1.87 -10.77 6.26
CA GLY A 133 -2.29 -9.58 7.02
C GLY A 133 -2.17 -9.73 8.55
N ASN A 134 -2.39 -10.93 9.10
CA ASN A 134 -2.12 -11.19 10.52
C ASN A 134 -0.63 -11.10 10.84
N MET A 135 0.24 -11.52 9.92
CA MET A 135 1.69 -11.47 10.08
C MET A 135 2.20 -10.01 10.00
N ASP A 136 1.63 -9.19 9.12
CA ASP A 136 1.89 -7.74 9.05
C ASP A 136 1.73 -7.02 10.39
N MET A 137 0.81 -7.47 11.25
CA MET A 137 0.62 -6.86 12.58
C MET A 137 1.88 -6.93 13.44
N LEU A 138 2.71 -7.96 13.27
CA LEU A 138 3.96 -8.05 14.01
C LEU A 138 4.92 -6.95 13.60
N ALA A 139 5.12 -6.75 12.29
CA ALA A 139 6.00 -5.69 11.79
C ALA A 139 5.45 -4.29 12.08
N ARG A 140 4.14 -4.09 11.92
CA ARG A 140 3.52 -2.76 12.05
C ARG A 140 3.26 -2.32 13.49
N ARG A 141 3.07 -3.26 14.43
CA ARG A 141 2.65 -2.95 15.80
C ARG A 141 3.40 -3.71 16.89
N GLY A 142 4.29 -4.64 16.53
CA GLY A 142 4.89 -5.57 17.50
C GLY A 142 3.89 -6.58 18.08
N GLU A 143 2.67 -6.64 17.54
CA GLU A 143 1.57 -7.49 18.02
C GLU A 143 1.27 -8.59 17.03
N PHE A 144 1.07 -9.81 17.54
CA PHE A 144 0.83 -10.95 16.69
C PHE A 144 0.04 -12.04 17.38
N ASN A 145 -0.91 -12.65 16.65
CA ASN A 145 -1.64 -13.82 17.12
C ASN A 145 -1.06 -15.11 16.48
N PRO A 146 -0.26 -15.90 17.21
CA PRO A 146 0.32 -17.16 16.69
C PRO A 146 -0.70 -18.27 16.44
N PHE A 147 -1.91 -18.11 16.98
CA PHE A 147 -3.04 -19.03 16.84
C PHE A 147 -4.11 -18.48 15.90
N PHE A 148 -3.78 -17.46 15.10
CA PHE A 148 -4.70 -16.89 14.14
C PHE A 148 -5.33 -17.96 13.25
N LYS A 149 -6.63 -17.81 13.03
CA LYS A 149 -7.40 -18.55 12.06
C LYS A 149 -8.12 -17.53 11.19
N ALA A 150 -8.03 -17.70 9.88
CA ALA A 150 -8.84 -16.94 8.93
C ALA A 150 -10.32 -17.07 9.28
N ARG A 151 -11.08 -16.00 9.02
CA ARG A 151 -12.50 -15.91 9.35
C ARG A 151 -13.33 -15.96 8.09
N ASP A 152 -14.41 -16.72 8.12
CA ASP A 152 -15.30 -16.90 6.97
C ASP A 152 -15.95 -15.56 6.57
N CYS A 153 -16.37 -14.73 7.52
CA CYS A 153 -16.95 -13.41 7.19
C CYS A 153 -15.98 -12.48 6.45
N ILE A 154 -14.68 -12.49 6.81
CA ILE A 154 -13.64 -11.74 6.08
C ILE A 154 -13.40 -12.37 4.72
N GLN A 155 -13.40 -13.70 4.64
CA GLN A 155 -13.24 -14.44 3.38
C GLN A 155 -14.36 -14.09 2.39
N ASP A 156 -15.62 -14.13 2.82
CA ASP A 156 -16.78 -13.81 1.99
C ASP A 156 -16.76 -12.36 1.50
N GLU A 157 -16.35 -11.42 2.35
CA GLU A 157 -16.17 -10.01 1.95
C GLU A 157 -15.05 -9.86 0.92
N LEU A 158 -13.89 -10.49 1.13
CA LEU A 158 -12.78 -10.46 0.16
C LEU A 158 -13.16 -11.10 -1.19
N LEU A 159 -13.95 -12.18 -1.19
CA LEU A 159 -14.46 -12.79 -2.41
C LEU A 159 -15.41 -11.83 -3.16
N THR A 160 -16.25 -11.11 -2.43
CA THR A 160 -17.15 -10.10 -3.02
C THR A 160 -16.35 -8.94 -3.61
N LEU A 161 -15.35 -8.42 -2.89
CA LEU A 161 -14.45 -7.38 -3.40
C LEU A 161 -13.69 -7.85 -4.63
N ASN A 162 -13.19 -9.09 -4.62
CA ASN A 162 -12.47 -9.69 -5.74
C ASN A 162 -13.32 -9.78 -7.00
N ALA A 163 -14.60 -10.14 -6.87
CA ALA A 163 -15.51 -10.31 -7.99
C ALA A 163 -15.76 -9.01 -8.76
N ASN A 164 -15.69 -7.86 -8.08
CA ASN A 164 -15.83 -6.54 -8.69
C ASN A 164 -14.49 -5.98 -9.20
N PHE A 165 -13.37 -6.48 -8.69
CA PHE A 165 -12.05 -5.93 -8.95
C PHE A 165 -11.47 -6.40 -10.29
N ASP A 166 -11.26 -5.44 -11.20
CA ASP A 166 -10.55 -5.61 -12.48
C ASP A 166 -9.34 -4.67 -12.55
N PRO A 167 -8.14 -5.13 -12.17
CA PRO A 167 -6.95 -4.27 -12.08
C PRO A 167 -6.51 -3.71 -13.42
N VAL A 168 -6.67 -4.44 -14.54
CA VAL A 168 -6.23 -3.98 -15.86
C VAL A 168 -7.11 -2.85 -16.34
N ARG A 169 -8.43 -2.96 -16.16
CA ARG A 169 -9.36 -1.86 -16.46
C ARG A 169 -9.14 -0.66 -15.54
N LEU A 170 -8.97 -0.90 -14.24
CA LEU A 170 -8.90 0.16 -13.23
C LEU A 170 -7.60 0.97 -13.32
N PHE A 171 -6.47 0.30 -13.46
CA PHE A 171 -5.17 0.95 -13.38
C PHE A 171 -4.52 1.16 -14.74
N ASN A 172 -4.83 0.31 -15.73
CA ASN A 172 -4.37 0.44 -17.11
C ASN A 172 -2.84 0.65 -17.26
N PRO A 173 -2.01 -0.18 -16.61
CA PRO A 173 -0.55 0.01 -16.55
C PRO A 173 0.09 -0.01 -17.93
N LYS A 174 1.10 0.84 -18.16
CA LYS A 174 1.76 1.02 -19.47
C LYS A 174 3.22 0.60 -19.50
N ALA A 175 3.96 0.82 -18.43
CA ALA A 175 5.40 0.58 -18.39
C ALA A 175 5.84 -0.04 -17.07
N GLU A 176 5.42 0.50 -15.94
CA GLU A 176 5.99 0.12 -14.66
C GLU A 176 4.93 -0.03 -13.58
N VAL A 177 5.02 -1.12 -12.83
CA VAL A 177 4.19 -1.40 -11.66
C VAL A 177 5.15 -1.73 -10.52
N VAL A 178 5.13 -0.96 -9.45
CA VAL A 178 5.88 -1.26 -8.22
C VAL A 178 4.87 -1.58 -7.12
N LEU A 179 4.89 -2.83 -6.68
CA LEU A 179 4.03 -3.30 -5.59
C LEU A 179 4.64 -2.87 -4.26
N ASN A 180 3.85 -2.21 -3.40
CA ASN A 180 4.27 -1.76 -2.08
C ASN A 180 5.58 -0.94 -2.07
N PRO A 181 5.69 0.14 -2.86
CA PRO A 181 6.93 0.89 -3.00
C PRO A 181 7.42 1.40 -1.65
N ALA A 182 8.62 0.98 -1.24
CA ALA A 182 9.28 1.51 -0.05
C ALA A 182 10.11 2.74 -0.44
N MET A 183 9.89 3.86 0.26
CA MET A 183 10.63 5.09 0.04
C MET A 183 12.06 4.92 0.56
N VAL A 184 13.07 5.26 -0.24
CA VAL A 184 14.48 5.15 0.18
C VAL A 184 14.76 6.07 1.36
N ALA A 185 14.21 7.29 1.33
CA ALA A 185 14.24 8.24 2.45
C ALA A 185 13.26 7.89 3.59
N GLY A 186 12.57 6.75 3.54
CA GLY A 186 11.65 6.27 4.57
C GLY A 186 12.21 6.27 6.00
N PRO A 187 13.49 5.93 6.25
CA PRO A 187 14.06 5.97 7.61
C PRO A 187 14.00 7.35 8.29
N LEU A 188 13.89 8.46 7.54
CA LEU A 188 13.65 9.79 8.10
C LEU A 188 12.33 9.89 8.88
N VAL A 189 11.41 8.96 8.63
CA VAL A 189 10.09 8.87 9.27
C VAL A 189 9.78 7.46 9.78
N GLU A 190 10.78 6.74 10.31
CA GLU A 190 10.64 5.36 10.85
C GLU A 190 10.12 4.33 9.82
N GLY A 191 10.31 4.61 8.53
CA GLY A 191 9.80 3.79 7.43
C GLY A 191 8.59 4.42 6.75
N ALA A 192 8.52 4.25 5.43
CA ALA A 192 7.41 4.72 4.63
C ALA A 192 7.25 3.85 3.38
N ASP A 193 6.10 3.20 3.28
CA ASP A 193 5.63 2.42 2.14
C ASP A 193 4.34 3.03 1.59
N GLY A 194 4.17 3.00 0.27
CA GLY A 194 2.87 3.21 -0.37
C GLY A 194 2.23 1.86 -0.74
N ASP A 195 0.93 1.83 -1.04
CA ASP A 195 0.28 0.58 -1.43
C ASP A 195 0.74 0.11 -2.82
N LEU A 196 0.79 1.04 -3.78
CA LEU A 196 1.08 0.73 -5.17
C LEU A 196 1.55 1.98 -5.93
N PHE A 197 2.55 1.83 -6.80
CA PHE A 197 2.95 2.84 -7.78
C PHE A 197 2.83 2.24 -9.19
N ILE A 198 2.16 2.96 -10.10
CA ILE A 198 2.04 2.56 -11.51
C ILE A 198 2.31 3.77 -12.38
N ASP A 199 3.28 3.63 -13.29
CA ASP A 199 3.72 4.64 -14.26
C ASP A 199 4.07 6.01 -13.64
N ASP A 200 3.10 6.91 -13.46
CA ASP A 200 3.27 8.24 -12.87
C ASP A 200 2.36 8.50 -11.67
N THR A 201 1.68 7.45 -11.19
CA THR A 201 0.59 7.54 -10.23
C THR A 201 0.89 6.72 -8.98
N LEU A 202 0.78 7.35 -7.81
CA LEU A 202 0.81 6.67 -6.51
C LEU A 202 -0.62 6.38 -6.07
N TYR A 203 -0.91 5.13 -5.71
CA TYR A 203 -2.23 4.65 -5.36
C TYR A 203 -2.33 4.32 -3.87
N GLU A 204 -3.51 4.56 -3.31
CA GLU A 204 -3.94 4.18 -1.97
C GLU A 204 -5.22 3.32 -2.08
N MET A 205 -5.27 2.20 -1.37
CA MET A 205 -6.38 1.27 -1.33
C MET A 205 -7.23 1.50 -0.08
N LYS A 206 -8.55 1.68 -0.26
CA LYS A 206 -9.49 1.91 0.84
C LYS A 206 -10.66 0.94 0.81
N THR A 207 -10.84 0.21 1.91
CA THR A 207 -12.04 -0.60 2.20
C THR A 207 -12.97 0.15 3.15
N THR A 208 -13.34 1.40 2.82
CA THR A 208 -14.20 2.26 3.65
C THR A 208 -15.69 2.04 3.37
N ARG A 209 -16.57 2.39 4.31
CA ARG A 209 -18.04 2.30 4.15
C ARG A 209 -18.65 3.51 3.43
N LYS A 210 -17.87 4.57 3.25
CA LYS A 210 -18.29 5.84 2.66
C LYS A 210 -17.25 6.26 1.65
N LEU A 211 -17.71 6.80 0.53
CA LEU A 211 -16.88 7.52 -0.42
C LEU A 211 -16.47 8.85 0.20
N GLY A 212 -15.18 9.14 0.10
CA GLY A 212 -14.59 10.27 0.80
C GLY A 212 -13.11 10.01 1.03
N TYR A 213 -12.29 11.01 0.75
CA TYR A 213 -10.95 11.06 1.28
C TYR A 213 -10.92 12.00 2.48
N SER A 214 -9.98 11.75 3.39
CA SER A 214 -9.65 12.72 4.42
C SER A 214 -8.48 13.57 3.93
N SER A 215 -8.38 14.82 4.37
CA SER A 215 -7.17 15.62 4.12
C SER A 215 -5.92 14.95 4.71
N ALA A 216 -6.07 14.05 5.70
CA ALA A 216 -4.96 13.27 6.23
C ALA A 216 -4.43 12.26 5.20
N THR A 217 -5.31 11.55 4.50
CA THR A 217 -4.94 10.60 3.43
C THR A 217 -4.17 11.31 2.31
N LEU A 218 -4.65 12.47 1.84
CA LEU A 218 -3.91 13.23 0.83
C LEU A 218 -2.56 13.73 1.35
N ARG A 219 -2.49 14.18 2.61
CA ARG A 219 -1.20 14.57 3.22
C ARG A 219 -0.23 13.40 3.27
N GLU A 220 -0.66 12.20 3.68
CA GLU A 220 0.19 11.01 3.71
C GLU A 220 0.76 10.69 2.33
N MET A 221 -0.09 10.64 1.29
CA MET A 221 0.35 10.38 -0.10
C MET A 221 1.33 11.45 -0.61
N VAL A 222 1.10 12.72 -0.30
CA VAL A 222 2.03 13.80 -0.65
C VAL A 222 3.34 13.67 0.13
N GLY A 223 3.27 13.23 1.39
CA GLY A 223 4.44 12.92 2.20
C GLY A 223 5.29 11.81 1.57
N LEU A 224 4.67 10.74 1.08
CA LEU A 224 5.33 9.68 0.33
C LEU A 224 6.04 10.24 -0.93
N LYS A 225 5.36 11.10 -1.70
CA LYS A 225 6.00 11.77 -2.84
C LYS A 225 7.21 12.60 -2.42
N ILE A 226 7.14 13.37 -1.32
CA ILE A 226 8.26 14.17 -0.83
C ILE A 226 9.47 13.28 -0.51
N LEU A 227 9.26 12.11 0.10
CA LEU A 227 10.33 11.15 0.35
C LEU A 227 10.89 10.55 -0.94
N SER A 228 10.03 10.27 -1.91
CA SER A 228 10.43 9.84 -3.26
C SER A 228 11.22 10.92 -4.01
N ASP A 229 10.92 12.20 -3.84
CA ASP A 229 11.68 13.28 -4.48
C ASP A 229 13.08 13.45 -3.87
N ILE A 230 13.27 13.04 -2.62
CA ILE A 230 14.58 13.08 -1.93
C ILE A 230 15.47 11.95 -2.45
N GLU A 231 15.01 10.71 -2.32
CA GLU A 231 15.84 9.55 -2.64
C GLU A 231 15.17 8.46 -3.48
N GLY A 232 14.01 8.73 -4.06
CA GLY A 232 13.30 7.76 -4.88
C GLY A 232 12.70 6.61 -4.07
N ILE A 233 12.42 5.51 -4.78
CA ILE A 233 11.82 4.30 -4.22
C ILE A 233 12.70 3.08 -4.51
N TYR A 234 12.60 2.09 -3.64
CA TYR A 234 13.13 0.76 -3.90
C TYR A 234 12.22 0.00 -4.87
N VAL A 235 12.85 -0.72 -5.78
CA VAL A 235 12.28 -1.75 -6.64
C VAL A 235 13.13 -3.01 -6.50
N ALA A 236 12.62 -4.13 -7.05
CA ALA A 236 13.19 -5.46 -6.95
C ALA A 236 14.74 -5.51 -6.84
N ASP A 237 15.22 -6.33 -5.91
CA ASP A 237 16.63 -6.46 -5.52
C ASP A 237 17.22 -5.18 -4.90
N ARG A 238 16.38 -4.36 -4.24
CA ARG A 238 16.78 -3.07 -3.62
C ARG A 238 17.41 -2.11 -4.61
N GLN A 239 17.10 -2.25 -5.89
CA GLN A 239 17.47 -1.24 -6.87
C GLN A 239 16.67 0.03 -6.59
N ARG A 240 17.27 1.18 -6.88
CA ARG A 240 16.65 2.47 -6.65
C ARG A 240 16.28 3.09 -7.98
N ILE A 241 15.04 3.57 -8.07
CA ILE A 241 14.58 4.44 -9.16
C ILE A 241 14.09 5.76 -8.58
N THR A 242 14.05 6.81 -9.40
CA THR A 242 13.48 8.11 -9.03
C THR A 242 12.27 8.35 -9.93
N PRO A 243 11.10 7.83 -9.54
CA PRO A 243 9.92 7.91 -10.39
C PRO A 243 9.38 9.34 -10.40
N LYS A 244 8.78 9.72 -11.52
CA LYS A 244 8.02 10.96 -11.61
C LYS A 244 6.60 10.70 -11.12
N ILE A 245 6.30 11.05 -9.87
CA ILE A 245 4.96 10.96 -9.31
C ILE A 245 4.21 12.27 -9.59
N ASP A 246 3.31 12.25 -10.57
CA ASP A 246 2.51 13.41 -10.99
C ASP A 246 1.05 13.30 -10.54
N LYS A 247 0.58 12.09 -10.22
CA LYS A 247 -0.80 11.83 -9.84
C LYS A 247 -0.91 11.04 -8.55
N PHE A 248 -2.01 11.26 -7.85
CA PHE A 248 -2.44 10.44 -6.73
C PHE A 248 -3.79 9.84 -7.05
N ALA A 249 -3.97 8.58 -6.68
CA ALA A 249 -5.25 7.91 -6.83
C ALA A 249 -5.67 7.16 -5.56
N VAL A 250 -6.96 7.20 -5.23
CA VAL A 250 -7.55 6.44 -4.13
C VAL A 250 -8.58 5.48 -4.69
N TYR A 251 -8.35 4.19 -4.52
CA TYR A 251 -9.28 3.14 -4.92
C TYR A 251 -10.18 2.73 -3.75
N PHE A 252 -11.48 2.97 -3.88
CA PHE A 252 -12.51 2.61 -2.91
C PHE A 252 -13.08 1.23 -3.25
N ALA A 253 -12.47 0.19 -2.69
CA ALA A 253 -12.73 -1.20 -3.05
C ALA A 253 -14.20 -1.63 -2.91
N ARG A 254 -14.91 -1.14 -1.89
CA ARG A 254 -16.32 -1.48 -1.67
C ARG A 254 -17.28 -0.83 -2.68
N PHE A 255 -16.79 0.12 -3.46
CA PHE A 255 -17.55 0.87 -4.46
C PHE A 255 -17.03 0.63 -5.88
N ASP A 256 -15.96 -0.17 -6.06
CA ASP A 256 -15.22 -0.31 -7.33
C ASP A 256 -14.92 1.06 -8.00
N ALA A 257 -14.53 2.03 -7.18
CA ALA A 257 -14.43 3.42 -7.58
C ALA A 257 -13.00 3.95 -7.43
N LEU A 258 -12.46 4.59 -8.46
CA LEU A 258 -11.13 5.20 -8.45
C LEU A 258 -11.25 6.73 -8.53
N ALA A 259 -10.78 7.42 -7.49
CA ALA A 259 -10.56 8.86 -7.53
C ALA A 259 -9.12 9.15 -7.92
N THR A 260 -8.89 10.10 -8.82
CA THR A 260 -7.53 10.49 -9.26
C THR A 260 -7.42 12.01 -9.26
N TRP A 261 -6.27 12.52 -8.86
CA TRP A 261 -5.92 13.93 -8.90
C TRP A 261 -4.53 14.11 -9.45
N HIS A 262 -4.36 15.09 -10.33
CA HIS A 262 -3.04 15.59 -10.69
C HIS A 262 -2.47 16.44 -9.56
N ILE A 263 -1.15 16.43 -9.38
CA ILE A 263 -0.52 17.20 -8.31
C ILE A 263 -0.80 18.69 -8.40
N ASP A 264 -0.89 19.24 -9.61
CA ASP A 264 -1.20 20.65 -9.85
C ASP A 264 -2.66 21.01 -9.50
N GLU A 265 -3.58 20.03 -9.47
CA GLU A 265 -4.94 20.24 -8.97
C GLU A 265 -4.96 20.34 -7.45
N ILE A 266 -4.08 19.58 -6.79
CA ILE A 266 -3.90 19.61 -5.34
C ILE A 266 -3.16 20.88 -4.94
N PHE A 267 -2.09 21.24 -5.66
CA PHE A 267 -1.20 22.35 -5.37
C PHE A 267 -1.04 23.29 -6.58
N PRO A 268 -2.02 24.19 -6.81
CA PRO A 268 -1.93 25.16 -7.89
C PRO A 268 -0.76 26.14 -7.69
N ASP A 269 -0.36 26.84 -8.76
CA ASP A 269 0.60 27.96 -8.73
C ASP A 269 1.96 27.63 -8.09
N GLY A 270 2.45 26.41 -8.35
CA GLY A 270 3.71 25.91 -7.79
C GLY A 270 3.64 25.72 -6.28
N GLY A 271 2.44 25.50 -5.72
CA GLY A 271 2.22 25.26 -4.29
C GLY A 271 2.98 24.04 -3.78
N TYR A 272 3.23 23.06 -4.64
CA TYR A 272 3.91 21.82 -4.25
C TYR A 272 5.34 22.09 -3.81
N GLN A 273 6.11 22.85 -4.60
CA GLN A 273 7.50 23.16 -4.29
C GLN A 273 7.60 23.94 -2.96
N LYS A 274 6.72 24.93 -2.76
CA LYS A 274 6.64 25.70 -1.51
C LYS A 274 6.29 24.81 -0.32
N PHE A 275 5.38 23.86 -0.50
CA PHE A 275 5.02 22.89 0.53
C PHE A 275 6.18 21.93 0.84
N ALA A 276 6.82 21.37 -0.18
CA ALA A 276 7.97 20.47 -0.05
C ALA A 276 9.13 21.15 0.69
N GLU A 277 9.43 22.43 0.41
CA GLU A 277 10.43 23.20 1.14
C GLU A 277 10.14 23.31 2.64
N VAL A 278 8.87 23.47 3.03
CA VAL A 278 8.49 23.47 4.45
C VAL A 278 8.74 22.09 5.06
N CYS A 279 8.33 21.02 4.37
CA CYS A 279 8.56 19.65 4.83
C CYS A 279 10.05 19.36 5.01
N TRP A 280 10.91 19.69 4.03
CA TRP A 280 12.35 19.47 4.12
C TRP A 280 13.00 20.14 5.32
N LYS A 281 12.54 21.34 5.70
CA LYS A 281 13.04 22.05 6.90
C LYS A 281 12.64 21.38 8.22
N HIS A 282 11.61 20.54 8.22
CA HIS A 282 11.09 19.87 9.42
C HIS A 282 11.41 18.37 9.45
N LEU A 283 11.99 17.82 8.37
CA LEU A 283 12.51 16.45 8.41
C LEU A 283 13.63 16.36 9.43
N PRO A 284 13.75 15.24 10.16
CA PRO A 284 14.88 15.01 11.05
C PRO A 284 16.20 15.12 10.27
N SER A 285 17.18 15.84 10.83
CA SER A 285 18.52 15.91 10.25
C SER A 285 19.17 14.53 10.21
N THR A 286 19.81 14.19 9.09
CA THR A 286 20.51 12.91 8.84
C THR A 286 21.69 12.64 9.78
N GLU A 287 22.11 13.60 10.61
CA GLU A 287 23.21 13.41 11.58
C GLU A 287 22.90 12.42 12.72
N GLN A 288 21.66 11.94 12.86
CA GLN A 288 21.28 11.03 13.96
C GLN A 288 20.83 9.63 13.56
N SER A 289 20.81 9.24 12.28
CA SER A 289 20.25 7.95 11.85
C SER A 289 21.20 6.99 11.11
N ILE A 290 22.49 7.29 11.00
CA ILE A 290 23.49 6.31 10.55
C ILE A 290 24.31 5.83 11.74
N SER A 291 23.70 4.98 12.56
CA SER A 291 24.46 3.94 13.27
C SER A 291 24.52 2.73 12.34
N PRO A 292 25.70 2.38 11.78
CA PRO A 292 25.84 1.13 11.07
C PRO A 292 25.92 0.01 12.11
N SER A 293 24.78 -0.59 12.44
CA SER A 293 24.72 -1.82 13.21
C SER A 293 24.34 -2.98 12.29
N LEU A 294 25.40 -3.64 11.81
CA LEU A 294 25.61 -5.09 11.64
C LEU A 294 24.43 -5.96 11.22
#